data_AF-A0A3B3VPX0-F1
#
_entry.id   AF-A0A3B3VPX0-F1
#
_cell.length_a   1.000
_cell.length_b   1.000
_cell.length_c   1.000
_cell.angle_alpha   90.00
_cell.angle_beta   90.00
_cell.angle_gamma   90.00
#
_symmetry.space_group_name_H-M   'P 1'
#
loop_
_entity.id
_entity.type
_entity.pdbx_description
1 polymer ?
#
loop_
_entity_poly.entity_id
_entity_poly.type
_entity_poly.pdbx_seq_one_letter_code
_entity_poly.pdbx_strand_id
1 'polypeptide(L)'
;RQVNFPRGILVIEVLESFEESFQPYSEYHTLHLSTHTGACGSCWTFSTTGCLESVTAISTGKLVPLSEQQLVDCAQDFNNHGCNGGLPSQAFEYIMYNKGLMTEKDYPYTAVEGVCYYEPSMAAAFVKEVRNITAYDEMGMVDAVATRNPVSFAFEVTSDFMHYHQGVYTSTKCHNTTDKVNHAVLAVGYGQDNGTPYWIVKNSWGPYWGIDGYFLIEMGKNMCGLAACSSFPVV
;
A
#
# COMPACT_ATOMS: atom_id res chain seq x y z
N ARG A 1 -4.37 11.75 16.41
CA ARG A 1 -4.93 12.79 15.52
C ARG A 1 -5.69 12.05 14.45
N GLN A 2 -7.02 12.20 14.41
CA GLN A 2 -7.87 11.67 13.33
C GLN A 2 -7.51 12.38 12.02
N VAL A 3 -7.40 11.65 10.92
CA VAL A 3 -7.26 12.27 9.59
C VAL A 3 -8.67 12.66 9.15
N ASN A 4 -9.05 13.91 9.41
CA ASN A 4 -10.38 14.40 9.04
C ASN A 4 -10.44 14.66 7.53
N PHE A 5 -11.00 13.70 6.79
CA PHE A 5 -11.35 13.87 5.40
C PHE A 5 -12.67 14.68 5.25
N PRO A 6 -12.82 15.58 4.26
CA PRO A 6 -14.05 16.36 4.03
C PRO A 6 -15.33 15.50 3.89
N ARG A 7 -16.51 16.02 4.28
CA ARG A 7 -17.79 15.30 4.17
C ARG A 7 -18.10 14.90 2.71
N GLY A 8 -18.52 13.65 2.50
CA GLY A 8 -18.89 13.10 1.18
C GLY A 8 -17.89 12.07 0.61
N ILE A 9 -16.93 11.63 1.43
CA ILE A 9 -15.87 10.71 1.05
C ILE A 9 -16.26 9.29 1.44
N LEU A 10 -16.10 8.36 0.49
CA LEU A 10 -16.19 6.94 0.78
C LEU A 10 -14.78 6.49 1.22
N VAL A 11 -14.46 6.67 2.50
CA VAL A 11 -13.43 5.87 3.15
C VAL A 11 -14.12 4.60 3.59
N ILE A 12 -13.48 3.44 3.43
CA ILE A 12 -14.03 2.21 4.01
C ILE A 12 -14.21 2.48 5.51
N GLU A 13 -15.46 2.54 6.00
CA GLU A 13 -15.82 2.93 7.40
C GLU A 13 -15.00 2.15 8.46
N VAL A 14 -14.54 0.96 8.09
CA VAL A 14 -13.63 0.15 8.89
C VAL A 14 -12.34 0.91 9.21
N LEU A 15 -11.72 1.58 8.24
CA LEU A 15 -10.49 2.37 8.45
C LEU A 15 -10.70 3.59 9.36
N GLU A 16 -11.86 4.25 9.35
CA GLU A 16 -12.16 5.35 10.29
C GLU A 16 -12.21 4.85 11.75
N SER A 17 -12.83 3.68 11.98
CA SER A 17 -12.88 3.06 13.32
C SER A 17 -11.53 2.51 13.79
N PHE A 18 -10.67 2.07 12.85
CA PHE A 18 -9.33 1.59 13.15
C PHE A 18 -8.31 2.74 13.25
N GLU A 19 -8.54 3.91 12.64
CA GLU A 19 -7.70 5.11 12.78
C GLU A 19 -7.57 5.55 14.25
N GLU A 20 -8.63 5.39 15.05
CA GLU A 20 -8.59 5.67 16.50
C GLU A 20 -7.69 4.68 17.26
N SER A 21 -7.61 3.43 16.81
CA SER A 21 -6.73 2.38 17.36
C SER A 21 -5.29 2.40 16.78
N PHE A 22 -5.08 3.12 15.68
CA PHE A 22 -3.80 3.29 14.98
C PHE A 22 -2.81 4.19 15.75
N GLN A 23 -3.24 4.79 16.86
CA GLN A 23 -2.58 5.88 17.56
C GLN A 23 -1.30 5.56 18.39
N PRO A 24 -0.77 4.32 18.45
CA PRO A 24 0.64 4.12 18.79
C PRO A 24 1.50 3.59 17.62
N TYR A 25 0.92 3.17 16.50
CA TYR A 25 1.64 2.50 15.41
C TYR A 25 2.37 3.45 14.45
N SER A 26 2.11 4.76 14.57
CA SER A 26 2.80 5.78 13.80
C SER A 26 4.28 5.92 14.14
N GLU A 27 4.77 5.37 15.27
CA GLU A 27 6.20 5.37 15.67
C GLU A 27 7.05 4.29 14.99
N TYR A 28 6.43 3.18 14.54
CA TYR A 28 7.15 2.08 13.87
C TYR A 28 7.23 2.28 12.34
N HIS A 29 6.24 2.96 11.76
CA HIS A 29 6.23 3.33 10.33
C HIS A 29 6.80 4.75 10.06
N THR A 30 7.24 5.51 11.08
CA THR A 30 7.76 6.90 10.95
C THR A 30 9.17 7.00 10.43
N LEU A 31 9.92 5.92 10.53
CA LEU A 31 11.34 5.85 10.34
C LEU A 31 11.49 4.86 9.19
N HIS A 32 11.61 5.26 7.92
CA HIS A 32 12.87 5.80 7.42
C HIS A 32 12.70 6.33 5.99
N LEU A 33 12.20 7.56 5.83
CA LEU A 33 12.77 8.41 4.80
C LEU A 33 14.21 8.73 5.24
N SER A 34 15.18 8.02 4.68
CA SER A 34 16.59 8.42 4.70
C SER A 34 17.18 8.72 6.10
N THR A 35 17.29 7.72 6.96
CA THR A 35 18.23 7.81 8.10
C THR A 35 19.47 6.99 7.81
N HIS A 36 20.40 7.53 7.01
CA HIS A 36 21.84 7.19 6.94
C HIS A 36 22.31 5.71 6.80
N THR A 37 21.43 4.72 6.78
CA THR A 37 21.72 3.28 6.64
C THR A 37 20.62 2.62 5.80
N GLY A 38 20.77 2.67 4.46
CA GLY A 38 19.98 1.88 3.50
C GLY A 38 18.79 2.58 2.84
N ALA A 39 18.93 2.95 1.55
CA ALA A 39 17.79 3.29 0.71
C ALA A 39 17.19 1.99 0.15
N CYS A 40 16.16 1.45 0.80
CA CYS A 40 15.48 0.24 0.34
C CYS A 40 14.24 0.60 -0.48
N GLY A 41 14.19 0.18 -1.74
CA GLY A 41 13.03 0.30 -2.64
C GLY A 41 11.94 -0.73 -2.35
N SER A 42 11.50 -0.81 -1.10
CA SER A 42 10.54 -1.81 -0.59
C SER A 42 9.10 -1.31 -0.51
N CYS A 43 8.74 -0.19 -1.13
CA CYS A 43 7.36 0.33 -1.10
C CYS A 43 6.28 -0.71 -1.47
N TRP A 44 6.62 -1.66 -2.34
CA TRP A 44 5.78 -2.79 -2.70
C TRP A 44 5.40 -3.69 -1.51
N THR A 45 6.29 -3.87 -0.52
CA THR A 45 6.00 -4.66 0.69
C THR A 45 5.00 -3.93 1.57
N PHE A 46 5.18 -2.63 1.80
CA PHE A 46 4.26 -1.80 2.58
C PHE A 46 2.87 -1.68 1.93
N SER A 47 2.82 -1.60 0.60
CA SER A 47 1.55 -1.66 -0.13
C SER A 47 0.86 -3.02 0.06
N THR A 48 1.63 -4.12 0.06
CA THR A 48 1.14 -5.48 0.26
C THR A 48 0.62 -5.69 1.68
N THR A 49 1.44 -5.41 2.69
CA THR A 49 1.09 -5.58 4.11
C THR A 49 -0.07 -4.69 4.47
N GLY A 50 -0.05 -3.40 4.13
CA GLY A 50 -1.16 -2.48 4.40
C GLY A 50 -2.50 -2.93 3.79
N CYS A 51 -2.47 -3.51 2.58
CA CYS A 51 -3.67 -4.09 1.98
C CYS A 51 -4.15 -5.32 2.75
N LEU A 52 -3.27 -6.30 2.98
CA LEU A 52 -3.61 -7.56 3.67
C LEU A 52 -4.04 -7.33 5.13
N GLU A 53 -3.40 -6.41 5.84
CA GLU A 53 -3.80 -5.93 7.17
C GLU A 53 -5.23 -5.41 7.16
N SER A 54 -5.55 -4.55 6.19
CA SER A 54 -6.88 -3.95 6.06
C SER A 54 -7.92 -5.01 5.75
N VAL A 55 -7.68 -5.89 4.78
CA VAL A 55 -8.61 -6.97 4.42
C VAL A 55 -8.82 -7.94 5.60
N THR A 56 -7.76 -8.26 6.33
CA THR A 56 -7.83 -9.11 7.53
C THR A 56 -8.63 -8.42 8.64
N ALA A 57 -8.42 -7.12 8.87
CA ALA A 57 -9.18 -6.35 9.84
C ALA A 57 -10.66 -6.25 9.48
N ILE A 58 -11.00 -6.04 8.20
CA ILE A 58 -12.37 -6.04 7.69
C ILE A 58 -13.05 -7.40 7.94
N SER A 59 -12.35 -8.50 7.66
CA SER A 59 -12.90 -9.86 7.78
C SER A 59 -13.02 -10.34 9.23
N THR A 60 -12.07 -9.98 10.09
CA THR A 60 -11.93 -10.57 11.44
C THR A 60 -12.19 -9.60 12.59
N GLY A 61 -12.26 -8.29 12.32
CA GLY A 61 -12.30 -7.24 13.33
C GLY A 61 -10.97 -7.02 14.06
N LYS A 62 -9.85 -7.59 13.59
CA LYS A 62 -8.54 -7.47 14.22
C LYS A 62 -7.51 -6.94 13.23
N LEU A 63 -6.93 -5.79 13.58
CA LEU A 63 -5.75 -5.27 12.89
C LEU A 63 -4.49 -5.93 13.47
N VAL A 64 -3.70 -6.57 12.61
CA VAL A 64 -2.46 -7.25 13.00
C VAL A 64 -1.33 -6.72 12.11
N PRO A 65 -0.35 -5.98 12.65
CA PRO A 65 0.79 -5.51 11.87
C PRO A 65 1.59 -6.67 11.27
N LEU A 66 1.83 -6.64 9.96
CA LEU A 66 2.48 -7.72 9.21
C LEU A 66 3.91 -7.37 8.82
N SER A 67 4.77 -8.37 8.67
CA SER A 67 6.18 -8.17 8.38
C SER A 67 6.43 -7.82 6.92
N GLU A 68 6.84 -6.58 6.65
CA GLU A 68 7.41 -6.21 5.37
C GLU A 68 8.73 -6.94 5.10
N GLN A 69 9.52 -7.18 6.15
CA GLN A 69 10.85 -7.78 6.02
C GLN A 69 10.79 -9.21 5.48
N GLN A 70 9.78 -10.00 5.88
CA GLN A 70 9.58 -11.32 5.31
C GLN A 70 9.39 -11.24 3.80
N LEU A 71 8.69 -10.24 3.28
CA LEU A 71 8.55 -10.05 1.83
C LEU A 71 9.88 -9.65 1.18
N VAL A 72 10.64 -8.75 1.81
CA VAL A 72 11.99 -8.37 1.34
C VAL A 72 12.91 -9.58 1.23
N ASP A 73 12.87 -10.48 2.22
CA ASP A 73 13.83 -11.57 2.38
C ASP A 73 13.42 -12.87 1.69
N CYS A 74 12.11 -13.13 1.50
CA CYS A 74 11.62 -14.47 1.14
C CYS A 74 10.83 -14.56 -0.18
N ALA A 75 10.42 -13.45 -0.79
CA ALA A 75 9.46 -13.47 -1.90
C ALA A 75 10.10 -13.55 -3.31
N GLN A 76 11.38 -13.89 -3.42
CA GLN A 76 12.14 -13.79 -4.68
C GLN A 76 11.72 -14.81 -5.74
N ASP A 77 11.23 -15.98 -5.33
CA ASP A 77 10.67 -17.00 -6.23
C ASP A 77 9.42 -16.52 -7.00
N PHE A 78 8.85 -15.38 -6.62
CA PHE A 78 7.69 -14.74 -7.25
C PHE A 78 8.05 -13.50 -8.07
N ASN A 79 9.32 -13.35 -8.47
CA ASN A 79 9.87 -12.20 -9.20
C ASN A 79 9.87 -10.87 -8.41
N ASN A 80 9.91 -10.95 -7.08
CA ASN A 80 10.24 -9.80 -6.25
C ASN A 80 11.75 -9.73 -6.00
N HIS A 81 12.28 -8.54 -5.78
CA HIS A 81 13.73 -8.29 -5.76
C HIS A 81 14.16 -7.53 -4.49
N GLY A 82 13.53 -7.83 -3.35
CA GLY A 82 13.89 -7.25 -2.06
C GLY A 82 13.86 -5.73 -2.06
N CYS A 83 15.01 -5.11 -1.82
CA CYS A 83 15.17 -3.65 -1.82
C CYS A 83 15.27 -3.04 -3.23
N ASN A 84 15.31 -3.86 -4.28
CA ASN A 84 15.37 -3.43 -5.68
C ASN A 84 13.99 -3.41 -6.35
N GLY A 85 12.91 -3.58 -5.58
CA GLY A 85 11.53 -3.49 -6.05
C GLY A 85 10.81 -4.84 -6.11
N GLY A 86 9.52 -4.77 -6.43
CA GLY A 86 8.60 -5.90 -6.47
C GLY A 86 7.18 -5.43 -6.77
N LEU A 87 6.23 -6.35 -6.83
CA LEU A 87 4.82 -6.02 -7.10
C LEU A 87 3.90 -6.61 -6.03
N PRO A 88 2.87 -5.86 -5.58
CA PRO A 88 1.93 -6.38 -4.60
C PRO A 88 1.23 -7.66 -5.03
N SER A 89 0.84 -7.80 -6.29
CA SER A 89 0.23 -9.02 -6.81
C SER A 89 1.13 -10.25 -6.65
N GLN A 90 2.41 -10.11 -6.98
CA GLN A 90 3.43 -11.15 -6.81
C GLN A 90 3.67 -11.48 -5.34
N ALA A 91 3.67 -10.47 -4.48
CA ALA A 91 3.78 -10.63 -3.04
C ALA A 91 2.58 -11.38 -2.44
N PHE A 92 1.35 -11.08 -2.88
CA PHE A 92 0.15 -11.81 -2.46
C PHE A 92 0.19 -13.28 -2.91
N GLU A 93 0.67 -13.56 -4.12
CA GLU A 93 0.90 -14.94 -4.61
C GLU A 93 1.91 -15.65 -3.70
N TYR A 94 3.04 -15.01 -3.38
CA TYR A 94 4.01 -15.54 -2.42
C TYR A 94 3.32 -15.91 -1.10
N ILE A 95 2.55 -15.01 -0.48
CA ILE A 95 1.89 -15.26 0.80
C ILE A 95 0.91 -16.45 0.70
N MET A 96 0.16 -16.55 -0.41
CA MET A 96 -0.80 -17.62 -0.67
C MET A 96 -0.12 -19.00 -0.78
N TYR A 97 1.01 -19.10 -1.49
CA TYR A 97 1.75 -20.34 -1.65
C TYR A 97 2.62 -20.68 -0.45
N ASN A 98 3.23 -19.68 0.19
CA ASN A 98 4.03 -19.78 1.41
C ASN A 98 3.21 -20.14 2.66
N LYS A 99 1.87 -20.09 2.54
CA LYS A 99 0.92 -20.36 3.63
C LYS A 99 1.08 -19.39 4.79
N GLY A 100 1.28 -18.12 4.45
CA GLY A 100 1.10 -17.01 5.38
C GLY A 100 2.28 -16.05 5.48
N LEU A 101 2.05 -15.02 6.27
CA LEU A 101 2.95 -13.92 6.57
C LEU A 101 3.03 -13.74 8.09
N MET A 102 4.23 -13.58 8.64
CA MET A 102 4.48 -13.33 10.06
C MET A 102 4.12 -11.88 10.44
N THR A 103 4.01 -11.62 11.74
CA THR A 103 3.80 -10.26 12.24
C THR A 103 5.09 -9.44 12.20
N GLU A 104 4.96 -8.11 12.16
CA GLU A 104 6.11 -7.19 12.29
C GLU A 104 6.86 -7.40 13.61
N LYS A 105 6.15 -7.78 14.68
CA LYS A 105 6.78 -8.07 15.98
C LYS A 105 7.71 -9.28 15.92
N ASP A 106 7.31 -10.31 15.17
CA ASP A 106 8.02 -11.58 15.11
C ASP A 106 9.10 -11.61 14.02
N TYR A 107 8.95 -10.77 12.99
CA TYR A 107 9.95 -10.57 11.93
C TYR A 107 10.08 -9.08 11.62
N PRO A 108 10.87 -8.33 12.41
CA PRO A 108 10.94 -6.87 12.32
C PRO A 108 11.58 -6.34 11.04
N TYR A 109 11.15 -5.16 10.61
CA TYR A 109 11.72 -4.44 9.47
C TYR A 109 13.13 -3.91 9.74
N THR A 110 14.04 -4.19 8.81
CA THR A 110 15.46 -3.82 8.87
C THR A 110 15.92 -2.95 7.71
N ALA A 111 15.06 -2.75 6.69
CA ALA A 111 15.35 -1.94 5.50
C ALA A 111 16.62 -2.36 4.72
N VAL A 112 17.01 -3.63 4.83
CA VAL A 112 18.11 -4.23 4.08
C VAL A 112 17.72 -5.65 3.69
N GLU A 113 18.32 -6.18 2.63
CA GLU A 113 18.13 -7.58 2.25
C GLU A 113 18.82 -8.49 3.27
N GLY A 114 18.03 -9.39 3.86
CA GLY A 114 18.46 -10.37 4.83
C GLY A 114 18.37 -11.80 4.30
N VAL A 115 18.60 -12.75 5.20
CA VAL A 115 18.32 -14.16 4.96
C VAL A 115 16.87 -14.41 5.32
N CYS A 116 16.14 -15.20 4.52
CA CYS A 116 14.77 -15.56 4.84
C CYS A 116 14.70 -16.40 6.14
N TYR A 117 13.98 -15.89 7.15
CA TYR A 117 13.74 -16.55 8.44
C TYR A 117 12.26 -16.87 8.70
N TYR A 118 11.49 -17.12 7.64
CA TYR A 118 10.08 -17.46 7.79
C TYR A 118 9.86 -18.73 8.62
N GLU A 119 9.02 -18.63 9.65
CA GLU A 119 8.60 -19.73 10.51
C GLU A 119 7.09 -19.97 10.34
N PRO A 120 6.66 -21.09 9.71
CA PRO A 120 5.24 -21.36 9.45
C PRO A 120 4.35 -21.39 10.68
N SER A 121 4.90 -21.80 11.84
CA SER A 121 4.13 -21.81 13.10
C SER A 121 3.83 -20.41 13.66
N MET A 122 4.47 -19.37 13.12
CA MET A 122 4.30 -17.97 13.51
C MET A 122 3.54 -17.14 12.46
N ALA A 123 2.99 -17.77 11.41
CA ALA A 123 2.17 -17.09 10.42
C ALA A 123 0.88 -16.51 11.05
N ALA A 124 0.61 -15.24 10.77
CA ALA A 124 -0.48 -14.48 11.39
C ALA A 124 -1.57 -14.03 10.39
N ALA A 125 -1.23 -13.89 9.11
CA ALA A 125 -2.18 -13.58 8.04
C ALA A 125 -1.97 -14.48 6.83
N PHE A 126 -3.06 -14.73 6.10
CA PHE A 126 -3.10 -15.68 4.99
C PHE A 126 -3.83 -15.07 3.80
N VAL A 127 -3.39 -15.42 2.59
CA VAL A 127 -4.08 -15.07 1.34
C VAL A 127 -4.72 -16.34 0.79
N LYS A 128 -6.02 -16.27 0.50
CA LYS A 128 -6.78 -17.35 -0.13
C LYS A 128 -6.77 -17.24 -1.64
N GLU A 129 -6.83 -16.01 -2.15
CA GLU A 129 -6.87 -15.71 -3.58
C GLU A 129 -6.34 -14.32 -3.87
N VAL A 130 -5.73 -14.13 -5.03
CA VAL A 130 -5.24 -12.84 -5.52
C VAL A 130 -6.17 -12.32 -6.62
N ARG A 131 -6.61 -11.06 -6.49
CA ARG A 131 -7.42 -10.37 -7.49
C ARG A 131 -6.57 -9.31 -8.19
N ASN A 132 -6.23 -9.57 -9.45
CA ASN A 132 -5.60 -8.59 -10.34
C ASN A 132 -6.71 -7.84 -11.08
N ILE A 133 -6.74 -6.52 -10.94
CA ILE A 133 -7.63 -5.66 -11.73
C ILE A 133 -7.03 -5.54 -13.13
N THR A 134 -7.89 -5.53 -14.15
CA THR A 134 -7.42 -5.46 -15.55
C THR A 134 -6.61 -4.17 -15.75
N ALA A 135 -5.50 -4.25 -16.47
CA ALA A 135 -4.65 -3.07 -16.69
C ALA A 135 -5.45 -1.93 -17.31
N TYR A 136 -5.27 -0.74 -16.75
CA TYR A 136 -5.95 0.52 -17.07
C TYR A 136 -7.45 0.57 -16.73
N ASP A 137 -7.98 -0.45 -16.04
CA ASP A 137 -9.36 -0.46 -15.54
C ASP A 137 -9.46 0.30 -14.21
N GLU A 138 -9.34 1.63 -14.27
CA GLU A 138 -9.47 2.49 -13.08
C GLU A 138 -10.87 2.39 -12.45
N MET A 139 -11.90 2.10 -13.25
CA MET A 139 -13.25 1.85 -12.73
C MET A 139 -13.34 0.53 -11.95
N GLY A 140 -12.59 -0.50 -12.34
CA GLY A 140 -12.42 -1.72 -11.56
C GLY A 140 -11.78 -1.45 -10.19
N MET A 141 -10.88 -0.46 -10.08
CA MET A 141 -10.36 0.00 -8.79
C MET A 141 -11.46 0.67 -7.96
N VAL A 142 -12.32 1.49 -8.57
CA VAL A 142 -13.43 2.15 -7.88
C VAL A 142 -14.40 1.12 -7.30
N ASP A 143 -14.80 0.13 -8.11
CA ASP A 143 -15.69 -0.95 -7.67
C ASP A 143 -15.07 -1.74 -6.50
N ALA A 144 -13.78 -2.09 -6.61
CA ALA A 144 -13.07 -2.83 -5.56
C ALA A 144 -12.97 -2.06 -4.24
N VAL A 145 -12.55 -0.78 -4.29
CA VAL A 145 -12.46 0.08 -3.09
C VAL A 145 -13.83 0.32 -2.47
N ALA A 146 -14.87 0.49 -3.30
CA ALA A 146 -16.21 0.78 -2.81
C ALA A 146 -16.92 -0.42 -2.16
N THR A 147 -16.68 -1.62 -2.68
CA THR A 147 -17.49 -2.80 -2.33
C THR A 147 -16.72 -3.88 -1.59
N ARG A 148 -15.38 -3.80 -1.54
CA ARG A 148 -14.54 -4.88 -1.01
C ARG A 148 -13.49 -4.38 -0.02
N ASN A 149 -12.40 -3.82 -0.54
CA ASN A 149 -11.13 -3.67 0.18
C ASN A 149 -10.32 -2.50 -0.37
N PRO A 150 -9.37 -1.96 0.41
CA PRO A 150 -8.31 -1.14 -0.15
C PRO A 150 -7.57 -1.87 -1.29
N VAL A 151 -7.07 -1.12 -2.26
CA VAL A 151 -6.42 -1.66 -3.46
C VAL A 151 -4.97 -1.21 -3.52
N SER A 152 -4.06 -2.18 -3.56
CA SER A 152 -2.65 -1.92 -3.86
C SER A 152 -2.50 -1.55 -5.32
N PHE A 153 -1.76 -0.49 -5.62
CA PHE A 153 -1.44 -0.10 -7.00
C PHE A 153 -0.05 0.51 -7.08
N ALA A 154 0.51 0.59 -8.29
CA ALA A 154 1.76 1.29 -8.56
C ALA A 154 1.55 2.47 -9.52
N PHE A 155 2.37 3.51 -9.34
CA PHE A 155 2.39 4.69 -10.21
C PHE A 155 3.82 5.21 -10.37
N GLU A 156 4.04 6.14 -11.32
CA GLU A 156 5.31 6.82 -11.49
C GLU A 156 5.41 8.04 -10.57
N VAL A 157 6.36 7.98 -9.63
CA VAL A 157 6.80 9.14 -8.86
C VAL A 157 7.76 9.96 -9.71
N THR A 158 7.45 11.25 -9.87
CA THR A 158 8.33 12.27 -10.44
C THR A 158 8.83 13.24 -9.36
N SER A 159 9.79 14.10 -9.70
CA SER A 159 10.48 14.97 -8.72
C SER A 159 9.56 15.95 -7.97
N ASP A 160 8.47 16.38 -8.59
CA ASP A 160 7.45 17.22 -7.97
C ASP A 160 6.63 16.47 -6.91
N PHE A 161 6.35 15.17 -7.11
CA PHE A 161 5.61 14.36 -6.14
C PHE A 161 6.37 14.21 -4.81
N MET A 162 7.70 14.16 -4.84
CA MET A 162 8.52 14.10 -3.62
C MET A 162 8.25 15.26 -2.66
N HIS A 163 7.80 16.40 -3.19
CA HIS A 163 7.51 17.64 -2.45
C HIS A 163 6.00 17.84 -2.23
N TYR A 164 5.18 16.82 -2.44
CA TYR A 164 3.76 16.88 -2.17
C TYR A 164 3.50 17.15 -0.68
N HIS A 165 2.57 18.07 -0.41
CA HIS A 165 2.16 18.42 0.95
C HIS A 165 0.64 18.36 1.14
N GLN A 166 -0.15 18.85 0.19
CA GLN A 166 -1.62 18.88 0.28
C GLN A 166 -2.27 19.09 -1.10
N GLY A 167 -3.60 18.91 -1.17
CA GLY A 167 -4.41 19.10 -2.38
C GLY A 167 -4.46 17.86 -3.27
N VAL A 168 -5.18 17.94 -4.39
CA VAL A 168 -5.24 16.83 -5.37
C VAL A 168 -4.00 16.89 -6.27
N TYR A 169 -3.14 15.88 -6.18
CA TYR A 169 -1.96 15.76 -7.02
C TYR A 169 -2.33 15.48 -8.48
N THR A 170 -1.69 16.22 -9.38
CA THR A 170 -1.77 16.04 -10.84
C THR A 170 -0.39 16.32 -11.43
N SER A 171 -0.03 15.63 -12.51
CA SER A 171 1.21 15.91 -13.22
C SER A 171 1.06 15.70 -14.71
N THR A 172 1.72 16.56 -15.48
CA THR A 172 1.89 16.42 -16.94
C THR A 172 3.25 15.83 -17.30
N LYS A 173 4.09 15.51 -16.30
CA LYS A 173 5.45 14.99 -16.47
C LYS A 173 5.54 13.48 -16.30
N CYS A 174 4.68 12.91 -15.45
CA CYS A 174 4.60 11.47 -15.30
C CYS A 174 3.94 10.84 -16.54
N HIS A 175 4.34 9.62 -16.82
CA HIS A 175 3.81 8.76 -17.86
C HIS A 175 2.67 7.91 -17.29
N ASN A 176 1.85 7.37 -18.19
CA ASN A 176 0.69 6.56 -17.83
C ASN A 176 0.85 5.09 -18.26
N THR A 177 2.09 4.60 -18.33
CA THR A 177 2.43 3.25 -18.84
C THR A 177 3.05 2.36 -17.77
N THR A 178 2.86 1.04 -17.92
CA THR A 178 3.27 0.04 -16.94
C THR A 178 4.79 -0.04 -16.75
N ASP A 179 5.58 0.29 -17.77
CA ASP A 179 7.05 0.26 -17.71
C ASP A 179 7.67 1.44 -16.94
N LYS A 180 6.85 2.44 -16.58
CA LYS A 180 7.30 3.67 -15.91
C LYS A 180 6.95 3.75 -14.44
N VAL A 181 6.00 2.94 -13.97
CA VAL A 181 5.65 2.91 -12.54
C VAL A 181 6.87 2.47 -11.73
N ASN A 182 7.09 3.14 -10.61
CA ASN A 182 8.30 2.95 -9.80
C ASN A 182 8.02 2.98 -8.28
N HIS A 183 6.77 3.19 -7.88
CA HIS A 183 6.37 3.27 -6.49
C HIS A 183 5.01 2.61 -6.29
N ALA A 184 4.90 1.74 -5.29
CA ALA A 184 3.67 1.04 -4.94
C ALA A 184 3.08 1.60 -3.64
N VAL A 185 1.76 1.75 -3.62
CA VAL A 185 0.99 2.44 -2.57
C VAL A 185 -0.38 1.78 -2.42
N LEU A 186 -1.23 2.30 -1.52
CA LEU A 186 -2.51 1.71 -1.18
C LEU A 186 -3.65 2.73 -1.30
N ALA A 187 -4.57 2.51 -2.24
CA ALA A 187 -5.83 3.27 -2.31
C ALA A 187 -6.76 2.79 -1.19
N VAL A 188 -7.15 3.70 -0.30
CA VAL A 188 -8.00 3.41 0.87
C VAL A 188 -9.41 4.00 0.77
N GLY A 189 -9.63 4.85 -0.23
CA GLY A 189 -10.89 5.53 -0.46
C GLY A 189 -10.78 6.45 -1.67
N TYR A 190 -11.88 7.12 -1.99
CA TYR A 190 -11.92 8.14 -3.03
C TYR A 190 -12.99 9.19 -2.69
N GLY A 191 -12.88 10.34 -3.35
CA GLY A 191 -13.77 11.47 -3.12
C GLY A 191 -13.76 12.46 -4.27
N GLN A 192 -14.32 13.63 -4.01
CA GLN A 192 -14.32 14.74 -4.95
C GLN A 192 -14.12 16.05 -4.20
N ASP A 193 -13.31 16.94 -4.76
CA ASP A 193 -13.12 18.31 -4.27
C ASP A 193 -13.38 19.28 -5.41
N ASN A 194 -14.35 20.19 -5.23
CA ASN A 194 -14.73 21.21 -6.21
C ASN A 194 -14.91 20.70 -7.67
N GLY A 195 -15.44 19.48 -7.83
CA GLY A 195 -15.63 18.86 -9.13
C GLY A 195 -14.49 17.95 -9.59
N THR A 196 -13.32 18.00 -8.95
CA THR A 196 -12.16 17.15 -9.25
C THR A 196 -12.23 15.85 -8.45
N PRO A 197 -12.48 14.69 -9.09
CA PRO A 197 -12.44 13.40 -8.41
C PRO A 197 -11.00 13.02 -8.04
N TYR A 198 -10.82 12.37 -6.89
CA TYR A 198 -9.50 11.94 -6.42
C TYR A 198 -9.53 10.61 -5.66
N TRP A 199 -8.39 9.93 -5.66
CA TRP A 199 -8.09 8.82 -4.77
C TRP A 199 -7.52 9.34 -3.45
N ILE A 200 -7.83 8.66 -2.35
CA ILE A 200 -7.15 8.81 -1.05
C ILE A 200 -6.16 7.65 -0.93
N VAL A 201 -4.89 7.98 -0.78
CA VAL A 201 -3.82 7.00 -0.90
C VAL A 201 -2.89 7.04 0.30
N LYS A 202 -2.72 5.89 0.95
CA LYS A 202 -1.73 5.70 2.02
C LYS A 202 -0.35 5.51 1.40
N ASN A 203 0.62 6.31 1.86
CA ASN A 203 2.02 6.20 1.45
C ASN A 203 2.86 5.50 2.56
N SER A 204 4.11 5.17 2.24
CA SER A 204 5.05 4.49 3.14
C SER A 204 6.27 5.37 3.50
N TRP A 205 6.12 6.69 3.44
CA TRP A 205 7.19 7.67 3.68
C TRP A 205 7.08 8.37 5.04
N GLY A 206 6.36 7.74 5.98
CA GLY A 206 6.12 8.26 7.31
C GLY A 206 4.99 9.30 7.38
N PRO A 207 4.47 9.56 8.60
CA PRO A 207 3.28 10.38 8.81
C PRO A 207 3.53 11.88 8.65
N TYR A 208 4.78 12.34 8.58
CA TYR A 208 5.08 13.76 8.39
C TYR A 208 5.12 14.16 6.91
N TRP A 209 5.04 13.19 6.01
CA TRP A 209 4.98 13.44 4.57
C TRP A 209 3.52 13.60 4.12
N GLY A 210 3.26 14.53 3.20
CA GLY A 210 1.92 14.78 2.68
C GLY A 210 0.91 15.18 3.76
N ILE A 211 -0.29 14.60 3.68
CA ILE A 211 -1.40 14.79 4.61
C ILE A 211 -1.36 13.64 5.62
N ASP A 212 -0.62 13.81 6.72
CA ASP A 212 -0.48 12.79 7.77
C ASP A 212 -0.02 11.40 7.24
N GLY A 213 0.84 11.36 6.22
CA GLY A 213 1.31 10.14 5.54
C GLY A 213 0.47 9.72 4.33
N TYR A 214 -0.59 10.46 4.01
CA TYR A 214 -1.46 10.24 2.87
C TYR A 214 -1.26 11.29 1.77
N PHE A 215 -1.79 11.00 0.59
CA PHE A 215 -1.94 11.98 -0.47
C PHE A 215 -3.24 11.78 -1.23
N LEU A 216 -3.66 12.84 -1.92
CA LEU A 216 -4.75 12.78 -2.88
C LEU A 216 -4.16 12.82 -4.28
N ILE A 217 -4.67 12.00 -5.20
CA ILE A 217 -4.24 11.99 -6.61
C ILE A 217 -5.46 11.96 -7.51
N GLU A 218 -5.43 12.73 -8.60
CA GLU A 218 -6.59 12.88 -9.50
C GLU A 218 -7.01 11.53 -10.09
N MET A 219 -8.31 11.24 -9.94
CA MET A 219 -8.95 10.02 -10.39
C MET A 219 -9.57 10.21 -11.78
N GLY A 220 -9.67 9.14 -12.56
CA GLY A 220 -10.32 9.10 -13.87
C GLY A 220 -9.42 9.50 -15.03
N LYS A 221 -8.10 9.58 -14.81
CA LYS A 221 -7.10 9.94 -15.83
C LYS A 221 -5.98 8.93 -15.97
N ASN A 222 -6.02 7.81 -15.25
CA ASN A 222 -4.87 6.93 -15.07
C ASN A 222 -3.61 7.75 -14.70
N MET A 223 -3.77 8.71 -13.78
CA MET A 223 -2.75 9.70 -13.43
C MET A 223 -1.47 8.98 -13.01
N CYS A 224 -0.36 9.29 -13.70
CA CYS A 224 0.94 8.66 -13.46
C CYS A 224 0.93 7.13 -13.56
N GLY A 225 0.00 6.54 -14.32
CA GLY A 225 -0.09 5.10 -14.51
C GLY A 225 -0.71 4.35 -13.34
N LEU A 226 -1.43 5.02 -12.43
CA LEU A 226 -1.99 4.40 -11.21
C LEU A 226 -2.90 3.19 -11.46
N ALA A 227 -3.48 3.06 -12.66
CA ALA A 227 -4.33 1.93 -13.03
C ALA A 227 -3.57 0.85 -13.83
N ALA A 228 -2.27 0.99 -14.03
CA ALA A 228 -1.47 0.08 -14.86
C ALA A 228 -1.35 -1.32 -14.26
N CYS A 229 -1.16 -1.42 -12.94
CA CYS A 229 -1.09 -2.68 -12.22
C CYS A 229 -1.63 -2.48 -10.79
N SER A 230 -2.87 -2.93 -10.57
CA SER A 230 -3.54 -2.87 -9.28
C SER A 230 -4.10 -4.23 -8.88
N SER A 231 -4.07 -4.51 -7.59
CA SER A 231 -4.46 -5.81 -7.04
C SER A 231 -4.85 -5.72 -5.57
N PHE A 232 -5.58 -6.73 -5.11
CA PHE A 232 -5.91 -6.91 -3.70
C PHE A 232 -6.05 -8.40 -3.37
N PRO A 233 -5.81 -8.81 -2.11
CA PRO A 233 -6.00 -10.18 -1.67
C PRO A 233 -7.44 -10.43 -1.22
N VAL A 234 -7.81 -11.70 -1.21
CA VAL A 234 -8.99 -12.23 -0.49
C VAL A 234 -8.47 -13.11 0.64
N VAL A 235 -9.01 -12.94 1.84
CA VAL A 235 -8.69 -13.72 3.05
C VAL A 235 -9.81 -14.70 3.39
#